data_AF-A0A357CT36-F1
#
_entry.id   AF-A0A357CT36-F1
#
_cell.length_a   1.000
_cell.length_b   1.000
_cell.length_c   1.000
_cell.angle_alpha   90.00
_cell.angle_beta   90.00
_cell.angle_gamma   90.00
#
_symmetry.space_group_name_H-M   'P 1'
#
loop_
_entity.id
_entity.type
_entity.pdbx_description
1 polymer ?
#
loop_
_entity_poly.entity_id
_entity_poly.type
_entity_poly.pdbx_seq_one_letter_code
_entity_poly.pdbx_strand_id
1 'polypeptide(L)' 'MERILIIEDEEKIARFVQLELEFEGYQVEKALDGREGLALAKAHPFDLILLDIMLPGL' A
#
# COMPACT_ATOMS: atom_id res chain seq x y z
N MET A 1 2.41 -2.06 16.50
CA MET A 1 3.09 -2.31 15.21
C MET A 1 2.30 -1.52 14.21
N GLU A 2 2.89 -0.44 13.72
CA GLU A 2 2.24 0.49 12.80
C GLU A 2 1.91 -0.24 11.49
N ARG A 3 0.72 0.03 10.95
CA ARG A 3 0.20 -0.57 9.72
C ARG A 3 0.29 0.42 8.57
N ILE A 4 0.91 0.00 7.48
CA ILE A 4 1.10 0.80 6.28
C ILE A 4 0.38 0.15 5.10
N LEU A 5 -0.37 0.94 4.34
CA LEU A 5 -0.97 0.52 3.08
C LEU A 5 -0.19 1.14 1.92
N ILE A 6 0.24 0.33 0.96
CA ILE A 6 0.84 0.77 -0.31
C ILE A 6 -0.20 0.59 -1.42
N ILE A 7 -0.42 1.62 -2.24
CA ILE A 7 -1.30 1.57 -3.41
C ILE A 7 -0.45 1.99 -4.63
N GLU A 8 -0.04 1.02 -5.43
CA GLU A 8 0.98 1.14 -6.49
C GLU A 8 0.73 0.04 -7.53
N ASP A 9 0.56 0.39 -8.81
CA ASP A 9 0.23 -0.59 -9.86
C ASP A 9 1.45 -1.34 -10.39
N GLU A 10 2.66 -0.79 -10.23
CA GLU A 10 3.89 -1.50 -10.56
C GLU A 10 4.30 -2.47 -9.44
N GLU A 11 3.93 -3.75 -9.57
CA GLU A 11 4.19 -4.83 -8.61
C GLU A 11 5.65 -4.89 -8.11
N LYS A 12 6.64 -4.56 -8.95
CA LYS A 12 8.06 -4.53 -8.56
C LYS A 12 8.36 -3.41 -7.58
N ILE A 13 7.83 -2.22 -7.80
CA ILE A 13 7.97 -1.07 -6.91
C ILE A 13 7.23 -1.36 -5.61
N ALA A 14 5.97 -1.79 -5.70
CA ALA A 14 5.15 -2.15 -4.53
C ALA A 14 5.86 -3.20 -3.65
N ARG A 15 6.43 -4.25 -4.25
CA ARG A 15 7.16 -5.29 -3.53
C ARG A 15 8.46 -4.80 -2.91
N PHE A 16 9.21 -3.94 -3.61
CA PHE A 16 10.43 -3.36 -3.07
C PHE A 16 10.13 -2.51 -1.82
N VAL A 17 9.18 -1.58 -1.92
CA VAL A 17 8.78 -0.72 -0.80
C VAL A 17 8.24 -1.54 0.38
N GLN A 18 7.45 -2.58 0.08
CA GLN A 18 6.96 -3.50 1.11
C GLN A 18 8.10 -4.15 1.90
N LEU A 19 9.11 -4.71 1.22
CA LEU A 19 10.22 -5.40 1.86
C LEU A 19 11.04 -4.49 2.77
N GLU A 20 11.32 -3.25 2.33
CA GLU A 20 12.06 -2.27 3.13
C GLU A 20 11.28 -1.89 4.40
N LEU A 21 9.97 -1.65 4.28
CA LEU A 21 9.14 -1.31 5.44
C LEU A 21 8.94 -2.49 6.40
N GLU A 22 8.76 -3.71 5.87
CA GLU A 22 8.70 -4.92 6.69
C GLU A 22 10.03 -5.17 7.43
N PHE A 23 11.17 -4.88 6.80
CA PHE A 23 12.49 -4.97 7.42
C PHE A 23 12.66 -4.02 8.61
N GLU A 24 12.09 -2.82 8.52
CA GLU A 24 12.03 -1.84 9.62
C GLU A 24 10.99 -2.20 10.71
N GLY A 25 10.25 -3.31 10.55
CA GLY A 25 9.32 -3.84 11.55
C GLY A 25 7.88 -3.34 11.42
N TYR A 26 7.50 -2.75 10.29
CA TYR A 26 6.12 -2.37 10.01
C TYR A 26 5.28 -3.56 9.51
N GLN A 27 3.96 -3.48 9.73
CA GLN A 27 3.02 -4.37 9.05
C GLN A 27 2.56 -3.72 7.77
N VAL A 28 2.81 -4.36 6.64
CA VAL A 28 2.57 -3.76 5.32
C VAL A 28 1.54 -4.58 4.54
N GLU A 29 0.55 -3.88 4.02
CA GLU A 29 -0.42 -4.40 3.06
C GLU A 29 -0.28 -3.62 1.76
N LYS A 30 -0.55 -4.26 0.62
CA LYS A 30 -0.42 -3.63 -0.70
C LYS A 30 -1.65 -3.89 -1.56
N ALA A 31 -2.00 -2.91 -2.37
CA ALA A 31 -3.02 -2.97 -3.40
C ALA A 31 -2.41 -2.53 -4.74
N LEU A 32 -2.79 -3.21 -5.82
CA LEU A 32 -2.24 -2.95 -7.17
C LEU A 32 -3.17 -2.09 -8.03
N ASP A 33 -4.29 -1.64 -7.46
CA ASP A 33 -5.18 -0.69 -8.09
C ASP A 33 -5.86 0.21 -7.05
N GLY A 34 -6.33 1.37 -7.50
CA GLY A 34 -6.93 2.37 -6.63
C GLY A 34 -8.26 1.93 -5.99
N ARG A 35 -9.01 1.01 -6.60
CA ARG A 35 -10.31 0.55 -6.05
C ARG A 35 -10.09 -0.42 -4.89
N GLU A 36 -9.18 -1.37 -5.06
CA GLU A 36 -8.74 -2.25 -3.97
C GLU A 36 -8.14 -1.45 -2.83
N GLY A 37 -7.22 -0.52 -3.14
CA GLY A 37 -6.60 0.35 -2.14
C GLY A 37 -7.61 1.19 -1.36
N LEU A 38 -8.59 1.78 -2.05
CA LEU A 38 -9.68 2.53 -1.41
C LEU A 38 -10.57 1.65 -0.54
N ALA A 39 -10.87 0.42 -0.97
CA ALA A 39 -11.65 -0.52 -0.18
C ALA A 39 -10.93 -0.91 1.11
N LEU A 40 -9.64 -1.21 1.04
CA LEU A 40 -8.80 -1.54 2.20
C LEU A 40 -8.71 -0.36 3.17
N ALA A 41 -8.40 0.83 2.67
CA ALA A 41 -8.30 2.05 3.48
C ALA A 41 -9.61 2.39 4.23
N LYS A 42 -10.76 1.97 3.71
CA LYS A 42 -12.07 2.12 4.37
C LYS A 42 -12.41 0.99 5.33
N ALA A 43 -11.94 -0.23 5.06
CA ALA A 43 -12.25 -1.41 5.86
C ALA A 43 -11.49 -1.42 7.19
N HIS A 44 -10.23 -0.96 7.18
CA HIS A 44 -9.36 -1.03 8.35
C HIS A 44 -8.54 0.26 8.53
N PRO A 45 -8.21 0.64 9.78
CA PRO A 45 -7.32 1.76 10.03
C PRO A 45 -5.88 1.42 9.63
N PHE A 46 -5.21 2.41 9.03
CA PHE A 46 -3.78 2.41 8.74
C PHE A 46 -3.17 3.68 9.33
N ASP A 47 -1.92 3.59 9.78
CA ASP A 47 -1.18 4.71 10.34
C ASP A 47 -0.54 5.57 9.24
N LEU A 48 -0.27 4.97 8.08
CA LEU A 48 0.24 5.61 6.88
C LEU A 48 -0.32 4.94 5.61
N ILE A 49 -0.61 5.75 4.59
CA ILE A 49 -0.92 5.27 3.24
C ILE A 49 0.09 5.88 2.27
N LEU A 50 0.79 5.03 1.53
CA LEU A 50 1.63 5.39 0.40
C LEU A 50 0.81 5.19 -0.87
N LEU A 51 0.50 6.27 -1.58
CA LEU A 51 -0.38 6.27 -2.73
C LEU A 51 0.40 6.78 -3.95
N ASP A 52 0.48 5.97 -5.00
CA ASP A 52 0.88 6.45 -6.31
C ASP A 52 -0.22 7.33 -6.91
N ILE A 53 0.21 8.43 -7.54
CA ILE A 53 -0.66 9.39 -8.19
C ILE A 53 -1.15 8.85 -9.54
N MET A 54 -0.34 8.02 -10.20
CA MET A 54 -0.57 7.56 -11.58
C MET A 54 -1.21 6.17 -11.63
N LEU A 55 -2.27 5.95 -10.85
CA LEU A 55 -2.98 4.67 -10.88
C LEU A 55 -3.97 4.57 -12.05
N PRO A 56 -3.95 3.47 -12.82
CA PRO A 56 -4.96 3.21 -13.84
C PRO A 56 -6.34 2.89 -13.20
N GLY A 57 -7.43 3.27 -13.87
CA GLY A 57 -8.78 2.81 -13.51
C GLY A 57 -9.59 3.71 -12.56
N LEU A 58 -9.12 4.94 -12.34
CA LEU A 58 -9.90 6.06 -11.80
C LEU A 58 -10.39 6.99 -12.91
#